data_AF-A0A495SNJ3-F1
#
_entry.id   AF-A0A495SNJ3-F1
#
_cell.length_a   1.000
_cell.length_b   1.000
_cell.length_c   1.000
_cell.angle_alpha   90.00
_cell.angle_beta   90.00
_cell.angle_gamma   90.00
#
_symmetry.space_group_name_H-M   'P 1'
#
loop_
_entity.id
_entity.type
_entity.pdbx_description
1 polymer ?
#
loop_
_entity_poly.entity_id
_entity_poly.type
_entity_poly.pdbx_seq_one_letter_code
_entity_poly.pdbx_strand_id
1 'polypeptide(L)' 'MKEEGQNIEIANTSSKVKLNSEKVVKILEKYGTSVSLEEAGIILEFLRKLADVAVNQYIAYRKRKE' A
#
# COMPACT_ATOMS: atom_id res chain seq x y z
N MET A 1 -30.99 0.34 -10.39
CA MET A 1 -29.78 0.87 -9.73
C MET A 1 -28.66 -0.08 -10.10
N LYS A 2 -27.70 0.35 -10.93
CA LYS A 2 -26.62 -0.50 -11.41
C LYS A 2 -25.39 -0.20 -10.57
N GLU A 3 -24.96 -1.18 -9.77
CA GLU A 3 -23.66 -1.15 -9.11
C GLU A 3 -22.59 -1.36 -10.17
N GLU A 4 -22.05 -0.26 -10.70
CA GLU A 4 -20.84 -0.30 -11.50
C GLU A 4 -19.66 -0.47 -10.54
N GLY A 5 -19.35 -1.73 -10.26
CA GLY A 5 -18.09 -2.12 -9.63
C GLY A 5 -16.94 -1.61 -10.50
N GLN A 6 -16.35 -0.48 -10.10
CA GLN A 6 -15.13 0.02 -10.71
C GLN A 6 -14.00 -0.95 -10.41
N ASN A 7 -13.77 -1.84 -11.38
CA ASN A 7 -12.64 -2.75 -11.44
C ASN A 7 -11.34 -1.95 -11.23
N ILE A 8 -10.67 -2.18 -10.12
CA ILE A 8 -9.39 -1.55 -9.84
C ILE A 8 -8.37 -2.34 -10.65
N GLU A 9 -8.05 -1.85 -11.84
CA GLU A 9 -6.79 -2.17 -12.48
C GLU A 9 -5.68 -1.63 -11.55
N ILE A 10 -5.30 -2.43 -10.56
CA ILE A 10 -4.03 -2.28 -9.88
C ILE A 10 -3.02 -2.61 -10.98
N ALA A 11 -2.60 -1.56 -11.71
CA ALA A 11 -1.77 -1.64 -12.89
C ALA A 11 -0.60 -2.57 -12.61
N ASN A 12 -0.71 -3.77 -13.17
CA ASN A 12 0.34 -4.76 -13.23
C ASN A 12 1.31 -4.27 -14.31
N THR A 13 2.02 -3.19 -14.02
CA THR A 13 3.04 -2.61 -14.88
C THR A 13 4.32 -2.46 -14.09
N SER A 14 5.25 -3.35 -14.40
CA SER A 14 6.66 -3.27 -14.10
C SER A 14 7.25 -1.87 -14.38
N SER A 15 7.24 -1.00 -13.38
CA SER A 15 8.20 0.09 -13.15
C SER A 15 7.86 0.75 -11.82
N LYS A 16 8.90 1.09 -11.04
CA LYS A 16 8.84 1.55 -9.64
C LYS A 16 7.99 2.83 -9.45
N VAL A 17 6.67 2.74 -9.41
CA VAL A 17 5.84 3.85 -8.95
C VAL A 17 5.84 3.82 -7.43
N LYS A 18 6.82 4.50 -6.83
CA LYS A 18 6.90 4.69 -5.37
C LYS A 18 5.60 5.37 -4.92
N LEU A 19 4.86 4.73 -4.02
CA LEU A 19 3.69 5.36 -3.39
C LEU A 19 4.13 6.64 -2.67
N ASN A 20 3.37 7.72 -2.82
CA ASN A 20 3.56 9.00 -2.12
C ASN A 20 2.26 9.36 -1.36
N SER A 21 2.34 10.36 -0.47
CA SER A 21 1.21 10.73 0.39
C SER A 21 -0.03 11.15 -0.42
N GLU A 22 0.14 11.87 -1.53
CA GLU A 22 -0.97 12.30 -2.41
C GLU A 22 -1.75 11.12 -2.98
N LYS A 23 -1.05 10.07 -3.43
CA LYS A 23 -1.69 8.85 -3.91
C LYS A 23 -2.39 8.10 -2.78
N VAL A 24 -1.81 8.10 -1.59
CA VAL A 24 -2.42 7.48 -0.40
C VAL A 24 -3.72 8.17 -0.03
N VAL A 25 -3.77 9.51 -0.04
CA VAL A 25 -5.02 10.26 0.17
C VAL A 25 -6.10 9.79 -0.82
N LYS A 26 -5.79 9.78 -2.12
CA LYS A 26 -6.76 9.36 -3.16
C LYS A 26 -7.23 7.92 -3.01
N ILE A 27 -6.32 7.02 -2.62
CA ILE A 27 -6.67 5.62 -2.38
C ILE A 27 -7.62 5.53 -1.19
N LEU A 28 -7.26 6.13 -0.05
CA LEU A 28 -8.06 6.06 1.18
C LEU A 28 -9.42 6.72 0.99
N GLU A 29 -9.48 7.87 0.31
CA GLU A 29 -10.73 8.57 0.00
C GLU A 29 -11.66 7.71 -0.87
N LYS A 30 -11.11 7.00 -1.87
CA LYS A 30 -11.88 6.05 -2.68
C LYS A 30 -12.55 4.94 -1.85
N TYR A 31 -11.97 4.58 -0.71
CA TYR A 31 -12.51 3.60 0.23
C TYR A 31 -13.28 4.23 1.40
N GLY A 32 -13.65 5.52 1.29
CA GLY A 32 -14.46 6.21 2.30
C GLY A 32 -13.67 6.69 3.51
N THR A 33 -12.35 6.73 3.43
CA THR A 33 -11.48 7.24 4.51
C THR A 33 -10.81 8.54 4.08
N SER A 34 -11.35 9.67 4.54
CA SER A 34 -10.73 10.97 4.30
C SER A 34 -9.60 11.22 5.30
N VAL A 35 -8.41 11.54 4.79
CA VAL A 35 -7.22 11.90 5.59
C VAL A 35 -6.50 13.08 4.96
N SER A 36 -5.78 13.84 5.78
CA SER A 36 -4.85 14.87 5.33
C SER A 36 -3.60 14.26 4.67
N LEU A 37 -2.83 15.10 3.97
CA LEU A 37 -1.54 14.70 3.39
C LEU A 37 -0.53 14.23 4.46
N GLU A 38 -0.57 14.83 5.64
CA GLU A 38 0.31 14.49 6.76
C GLU A 38 -0.04 13.10 7.32
N GLU A 39 -1.32 12.86 7.62
CA GLU A 39 -1.82 11.56 8.08
C GLU A 39 -1.55 10.46 7.04
N ALA A 40 -1.76 10.74 5.76
CA ALA A 40 -1.41 9.83 4.67
C ALA A 40 0.10 9.49 4.65
N GLY A 41 0.95 10.47 4.98
CA GLY A 41 2.39 10.26 5.14
C GLY A 41 2.71 9.32 6.30
N ILE A 42 2.08 9.52 7.47
CA ILE A 42 2.25 8.67 8.65
C ILE A 42 1.79 7.23 8.36
N ILE A 43 0.62 7.06 7.74
CA ILE A 43 0.08 5.75 7.34
C ILE A 43 1.05 5.04 6.40
N LEU A 44 1.57 5.76 5.39
CA LEU A 44 2.51 5.20 4.44
C LEU A 44 3.83 4.76 5.09
N GLU A 45 4.34 5.56 6.03
CA GLU A 45 5.56 5.20 6.78
C GLU A 45 5.34 3.96 7.64
N PHE A 46 4.21 3.88 8.34
CA PHE A 46 3.84 2.73 9.14
C PHE A 46 3.76 1.44 8.31
N LEU A 47 3.07 1.49 7.17
CA LEU A 47 2.94 0.34 6.27
C LEU A 47 4.30 -0.11 5.71
N ARG A 48 5.21 0.82 5.43
CA ARG A 48 6.58 0.48 5.00
C ARG A 48 7.34 -0.27 6.08
N LYS A 49 7.32 0.22 7.32
CA LYS A 49 7.95 -0.47 8.46
C LYS A 49 7.39 -1.87 8.65
N LEU A 50 6.06 -2.03 8.54
CA LEU A 50 5.42 -3.34 8.64
C LEU A 50 5.85 -4.28 7.50
N ALA A 51 5.92 -3.79 6.27
CA ALA A 51 6.38 -4.55 5.12
C ALA A 51 7.84 -4.99 5.28
N ASP A 52 8.72 -4.10 5.73
CA ASP A 52 10.14 -4.42 5.99
C ASP A 52 10.26 -5.53 7.04
N VAL A 53 9.49 -5.43 8.13
CA VAL A 53 9.44 -6.47 9.16
C VAL A 53 8.96 -7.81 8.60
N ALA A 54 7.88 -7.82 7.82
CA ALA A 54 7.34 -9.04 7.22
C ALA A 54 8.33 -9.70 6.24
N VAL A 55 8.97 -8.90 5.38
CA VAL A 55 9.98 -9.37 4.42
C VAL A 55 11.20 -9.93 5.15
N ASN A 56 11.70 -9.22 6.17
CA ASN A 56 12.83 -9.68 6.98
C ASN A 56 12.53 -11.01 7.68
N GLN A 57 11.32 -11.16 8.25
CA GLN A 57 10.88 -12.41 8.87
C GLN A 57 10.81 -13.55 7.85
N TYR A 58 10.25 -13.30 6.68
CA TYR A 58 10.16 -14.29 5.61
C TYR A 58 11.53 -14.75 5.13
N ILE A 59 12.44 -13.81 4.86
CA ILE A 59 13.81 -14.10 4.43
C ILE A 59 14.55 -14.89 5.53
N ALA A 60 14.44 -14.48 6.79
CA ALA A 60 15.07 -15.17 7.91
C ALA A 60 14.54 -16.60 8.08
N TYR A 61 13.22 -16.81 7.91
CA TYR A 61 12.63 -18.14 7.93
C TYR A 61 13.17 -19.03 6.80
N ARG A 62 13.24 -18.49 5.57
CA ARG A 62 13.78 -19.21 4.42
C ARG A 62 15.22 -19.67 4.64
N LYS A 63 16.09 -18.77 5.14
CA LYS A 63 17.50 -19.08 5.42
C LYS A 63 17.73 -20.18 6.48
N ARG A 64 16.78 -20.40 7.39
CA ARG A 64 16.89 -21.47 8.42
C ARG A 64 16.53 -22.86 7.90
N LYS A 65 15.91 -22.95 6.72
CA LYS A 65 15.48 -24.21 6.09
C LYS A 65 16.43 -24.69 4.99
N GLU A 66 17.40 -23.85 4.61
CA GLU A 66 18.51 -24.16 3.70
C GLU A 66 19.70 -24.66 4.52
#